data_AF-A0AAW0NBT6-F1
#
_entry.id   AF-A0AAW0NBT6-F1
#
_cell.length_a   1.000
_cell.length_b   1.000
_cell.length_c   1.000
_cell.angle_alpha   90.00
_cell.angle_beta   90.00
_cell.angle_gamma   90.00
#
_symmetry.space_group_name_H-M   'P 1'
#
loop_
_entity.id
_entity.type
_entity.pdbx_description
1 polymer ?
#
loop_
_entity_poly.entity_id
_entity_poly.type
_entity_poly.pdbx_seq_one_letter_code
_entity_poly.pdbx_strand_id
1 'polypeptide(L)'
;MTSLSQRPSGLVQRRTEAIRSAAAEKEKDSDGEEEEARRGEEEDDKADSKETRLTLMEEVLLLGLKDREGYTSFWNDCISSGLRGCMLVELALRGRLQLEACGVRRKGLLSRKVICKSDAPTGDVLLDEALKHIKDTQPPETVQSWIELLSGETWNPLKLHYQLRNVRERLAKNLVEKGVLTTEKQNFLLFDMTTHPLTNSTIKQRLVKKVQDSVLEKWVNDPHRMDKRVLALILLAHSSDVLENAFAPLQDDQYDLAMKRVHSLLELEPEKESTKPNANELMWSVVAAFTK
;
A
#
# COMPACT_ATOMS: atom_id res chain seq x y z
N MET A 1 37.25 59.87 -31.76
CA MET A 1 37.13 58.48 -31.30
C MET A 1 36.16 58.47 -30.12
N THR A 2 35.01 57.81 -30.29
CA THR A 2 34.24 56.98 -29.30
C THR A 2 34.64 57.08 -27.82
N SER A 3 33.78 57.14 -26.79
CA SER A 3 32.35 56.78 -26.65
C SER A 3 31.76 57.24 -25.30
N LEU A 4 30.49 57.65 -25.34
CA LEU A 4 29.33 57.37 -24.47
C LEU A 4 29.44 57.17 -22.92
N SER A 5 28.58 57.96 -22.27
CA SER A 5 27.96 57.91 -20.92
C SER A 5 27.55 56.52 -20.39
N GLN A 6 27.58 56.34 -19.05
CA GLN A 6 26.41 55.93 -18.22
C GLN A 6 26.71 55.89 -16.71
N ARG A 7 25.92 56.63 -15.91
CA ARG A 7 25.58 56.26 -14.52
C ARG A 7 24.44 55.22 -14.57
N PRO A 8 24.29 54.35 -13.56
CA PRO A 8 23.16 54.60 -12.67
C PRO A 8 23.43 54.37 -11.18
N SER A 9 22.63 55.12 -10.43
CA SER A 9 22.41 55.13 -8.99
C SER A 9 22.10 53.73 -8.44
N GLY A 10 22.80 53.32 -7.39
CA GLY A 10 22.49 52.12 -6.62
C GLY A 10 21.22 52.30 -5.79
N LEU A 11 20.27 51.39 -5.97
CA LEU A 11 19.07 51.29 -5.14
C LEU A 11 19.31 50.20 -4.10
N VAL A 12 19.70 50.60 -2.88
CA VAL A 12 19.80 49.68 -1.74
C VAL A 12 18.38 49.39 -1.25
N GLN A 13 17.85 48.21 -1.61
CA GLN A 13 16.59 47.73 -1.06
C GLN A 13 16.76 47.40 0.43
N ARG A 14 16.17 48.22 1.30
CA ARG A 14 15.93 47.87 2.70
C ARG A 14 14.96 46.68 2.74
N ARG A 15 15.46 45.47 3.01
CA ARG A 15 14.63 44.35 3.48
C ARG A 15 14.08 44.73 4.86
N THR A 16 12.77 44.94 4.94
CA THR A 16 12.03 45.21 6.18
C THR A 16 11.94 43.95 7.05
N GLU A 17 11.89 44.15 8.38
CA GLU A 17 11.77 43.09 9.40
C GLU A 17 10.62 42.11 9.12
N ALA A 18 9.53 42.59 8.50
CA ALA A 18 8.37 41.79 8.11
C ALA A 18 8.70 40.60 7.19
N ILE A 19 9.74 40.69 6.35
CA ILE A 19 10.14 39.60 5.45
C ILE A 19 11.02 38.57 6.20
N ARG A 20 11.76 39.00 7.23
CA ARG A 20 12.57 38.09 8.06
C ARG A 20 11.70 37.33 9.05
N SER A 21 10.68 37.97 9.64
CA SER A 21 9.71 37.27 10.49
C SER A 21 8.85 36.29 9.69
N ALA A 22 8.40 36.66 8.48
CA ALA A 22 7.66 35.74 7.62
C ALA A 22 8.49 34.53 7.14
N ALA A 23 9.82 34.67 7.00
CA ALA A 23 10.71 33.54 6.69
C ALA A 23 10.96 32.64 7.91
N ALA A 24 11.11 33.24 9.10
CA ALA A 24 11.31 32.52 10.35
C ALA A 24 10.05 31.79 10.84
N GLU A 25 8.85 32.33 10.56
CA GLU A 25 7.58 31.65 10.82
C GLU A 25 7.36 30.47 9.86
N LYS A 26 7.78 30.60 8.60
CA LYS A 26 7.69 29.51 7.61
C LYS A 26 8.62 28.34 7.90
N GLU A 27 9.83 28.60 8.41
CA GLU A 27 10.76 27.54 8.83
C GLU A 27 10.30 26.85 10.13
N LYS A 28 9.60 27.58 11.02
CA LYS A 28 9.04 27.00 12.25
C LYS A 28 7.82 26.11 12.02
N ASP A 29 6.95 26.47 11.07
CA ASP A 29 5.80 25.63 10.69
C ASP A 29 6.26 24.36 9.95
N SER A 30 7.28 24.44 9.09
CA SER A 30 7.76 23.25 8.35
C SER A 30 8.49 22.23 9.25
N ASP A 31 9.30 22.70 10.21
CA ASP A 31 9.98 21.81 11.16
C ASP A 31 8.98 21.20 12.16
N GLY A 32 7.94 21.94 12.55
CA GLY A 32 6.88 21.46 13.44
C GLY A 32 6.00 20.38 12.81
N GLU A 33 5.63 20.53 11.53
CA GLU A 33 4.87 19.52 10.79
C GLU A 33 5.69 18.25 10.52
N GLU A 34 7.00 18.37 10.23
CA GLU A 34 7.89 17.21 10.08
C GLU A 34 8.17 16.48 11.40
N GLU A 35 8.30 17.20 12.53
CA GLU A 35 8.45 16.59 13.86
C GLU A 35 7.15 15.93 14.37
N GLU A 36 5.98 16.51 14.12
CA GLU A 36 4.70 15.88 14.46
C GLU A 36 4.40 14.66 13.59
N ALA A 37 4.75 14.70 12.30
CA ALA A 37 4.66 13.53 11.42
C ALA A 37 5.59 12.39 11.88
N ARG A 38 6.82 12.71 12.29
CA ARG A 38 7.76 11.71 12.86
C ARG A 38 7.29 11.18 14.22
N ARG A 39 6.70 12.02 15.08
CA ARG A 39 6.14 11.57 16.37
C ARG A 39 4.91 10.67 16.21
N GLY A 40 4.05 10.95 15.23
CA GLY A 40 2.91 10.08 14.92
C GLY A 40 3.32 8.71 14.38
N GLU A 41 4.46 8.63 13.68
CA GLU A 41 5.04 7.35 13.19
C GLU A 41 5.75 6.57 14.32
N GLU A 42 6.40 7.25 15.27
CA GLU A 42 7.15 6.60 16.36
C GLU A 42 6.29 6.13 17.55
N GLU A 43 5.12 6.74 17.82
CA GLU A 43 4.26 6.36 18.94
C GLU A 43 3.47 5.06 18.71
N ASP A 44 3.12 4.72 17.45
CA ASP A 44 2.43 3.47 17.11
C ASP A 44 3.35 2.22 17.16
N ASP A 45 4.66 2.38 16.96
CA ASP A 45 5.63 1.27 16.97
C ASP A 45 5.92 0.72 18.39
N LYS A 46 5.57 1.44 19.46
CA LYS A 46 5.91 1.03 20.85
C LYS A 46 4.89 0.09 21.49
N ALA A 47 3.63 0.16 21.12
CA ALA A 47 2.57 -0.69 21.68
C ALA A 47 2.50 -2.08 21.03
N ASP A 48 3.03 -2.23 19.81
CA ASP A 48 2.92 -3.44 18.97
C ASP A 48 4.15 -4.37 19.03
N SER A 49 5.15 -4.05 19.86
CA SER A 49 6.49 -4.68 19.85
C SER A 49 6.56 -6.18 20.21
N LYS A 50 5.42 -6.85 20.48
CA LYS A 50 5.35 -8.30 20.73
C LYS A 50 4.48 -9.07 19.74
N GLU A 51 3.81 -8.40 18.79
CA GLU A 51 2.93 -9.09 17.85
C GLU A 51 3.63 -9.46 16.53
N THR A 52 3.22 -10.59 15.95
CA THR A 52 3.71 -11.04 14.65
C THR A 52 3.24 -10.08 13.56
N ARG A 53 4.14 -9.22 13.07
CA ARG A 53 3.84 -8.23 12.03
C ARG A 53 3.67 -8.90 10.66
N LEU A 54 2.47 -8.83 10.11
CA LEU A 54 2.14 -9.31 8.77
C LEU A 54 2.20 -8.19 7.73
N THR A 55 2.54 -8.53 6.49
CA THR A 55 2.44 -7.62 5.33
C THR A 55 1.01 -7.62 4.77
N LEU A 56 0.64 -6.62 3.96
CA LEU A 56 -0.69 -6.58 3.36
C LEU A 56 -0.93 -7.80 2.46
N MET A 57 0.11 -8.25 1.76
CA MET A 57 0.06 -9.47 0.94
C MET A 57 -0.29 -10.70 1.77
N GLU A 58 0.34 -10.84 2.95
CA GLU A 58 0.11 -11.95 3.87
C GLU A 58 -1.30 -11.89 4.49
N GLU A 59 -1.76 -10.70 4.87
CA GLU A 59 -3.11 -10.52 5.41
C GLU A 59 -4.19 -10.87 4.36
N VAL A 60 -4.06 -10.36 3.14
CA VAL A 60 -4.97 -10.70 2.03
C VAL A 60 -4.93 -12.20 1.73
N LEU A 61 -3.73 -12.81 1.73
CA LEU A 61 -3.59 -14.25 1.52
C LEU A 61 -4.29 -15.05 2.63
N LEU A 62 -4.16 -14.65 3.90
CA LEU A 62 -4.79 -15.32 5.04
C LEU A 62 -6.32 -15.20 5.03
N LEU A 63 -6.88 -14.09 4.54
CA LEU A 63 -8.33 -13.95 4.35
C LEU A 63 -8.87 -14.93 3.31
N GLY A 64 -8.09 -15.24 2.26
CA GLY A 64 -8.46 -16.22 1.23
C GLY A 64 -8.08 -17.67 1.53
N LEU A 65 -7.33 -17.93 2.62
CA LEU A 65 -6.83 -19.27 2.97
C LEU A 65 -7.92 -20.11 3.63
N LYS A 66 -8.07 -21.38 3.24
CA LYS A 66 -8.85 -22.34 4.03
C LYS A 66 -8.01 -22.95 5.16
N ASP A 67 -8.59 -23.03 6.35
CA ASP A 67 -7.85 -23.35 7.57
C ASP A 67 -7.20 -24.74 7.54
N ARG A 68 -7.91 -25.75 7.06
CA ARG A 68 -7.45 -27.16 7.10
C ARG A 68 -6.63 -27.55 5.88
N GLU A 69 -7.03 -27.06 4.71
CA GLU A 69 -6.41 -27.43 3.45
C GLU A 69 -5.06 -26.72 3.24
N GLY A 70 -4.84 -25.58 3.89
CA GLY A 70 -3.57 -24.87 3.83
C GLY A 70 -3.26 -24.27 2.46
N TYR A 71 -4.29 -24.10 1.65
CA TYR A 71 -4.24 -23.45 0.35
C TYR A 71 -5.37 -22.43 0.22
N THR A 72 -5.15 -21.41 -0.59
CA THR A 72 -6.19 -20.48 -0.98
C THR A 72 -7.28 -21.21 -1.75
N SER A 73 -8.55 -20.96 -1.43
CA SER A 73 -9.70 -21.63 -2.03
C SER A 73 -9.64 -21.65 -3.56
N PHE A 74 -9.23 -20.53 -4.16
CA PHE A 74 -8.93 -20.41 -5.59
C PHE A 74 -7.85 -19.34 -5.78
N TRP A 75 -6.69 -19.73 -6.34
CA TRP A 75 -5.72 -18.74 -6.83
C TRP A 75 -6.17 -18.31 -8.22
N ASN A 76 -6.63 -17.07 -8.35
CA ASN A 76 -7.16 -16.48 -9.58
C ASN A 76 -6.40 -15.19 -9.95
N ASP A 77 -6.77 -14.58 -11.07
CA ASP A 77 -6.13 -13.35 -11.55
C ASP A 77 -6.41 -12.15 -10.63
N CYS A 78 -7.56 -12.12 -9.95
CA CYS A 78 -7.92 -11.06 -8.99
C CYS A 78 -7.00 -11.06 -7.77
N ILE A 79 -6.78 -12.20 -7.11
CA ILE A 79 -5.84 -12.28 -5.98
C ILE A 79 -4.40 -12.08 -6.45
N SER A 80 -4.04 -12.58 -7.63
CA SER A 80 -2.68 -12.40 -8.16
C SER A 80 -2.35 -10.92 -8.37
N SER A 81 -3.23 -10.17 -9.04
CA SER A 81 -3.08 -8.73 -9.28
C SER A 81 -3.23 -7.93 -7.98
N GLY A 82 -4.21 -8.28 -7.14
CA GLY A 82 -4.45 -7.67 -5.82
C GLY A 82 -3.22 -7.74 -4.89
N LEU A 83 -2.49 -8.86 -4.89
CA LEU A 83 -1.23 -8.99 -4.14
C LEU A 83 -0.12 -8.06 -4.67
N ARG A 84 -0.06 -7.78 -5.98
CA ARG A 84 0.89 -6.79 -6.52
C ARG A 84 0.48 -5.37 -6.13
N GLY A 85 -0.82 -5.09 -6.10
CA GLY A 85 -1.37 -3.88 -5.49
C GLY A 85 -0.94 -3.71 -4.03
N CYS A 86 -1.05 -4.77 -3.24
CA CYS A 86 -0.59 -4.81 -1.84
C CYS A 86 0.90 -4.48 -1.73
N MET A 87 1.76 -5.01 -2.60
CA MET A 87 3.20 -4.72 -2.58
C MET A 87 3.49 -3.23 -2.80
N LEU A 88 2.82 -2.61 -3.78
CA LEU A 88 2.99 -1.18 -4.05
C LEU A 88 2.53 -0.32 -2.87
N VAL A 89 1.37 -0.63 -2.28
CA VAL A 89 0.85 0.09 -1.11
C VAL A 89 1.75 -0.11 0.11
N GLU A 90 2.20 -1.34 0.38
CA GLU A 90 3.09 -1.67 1.48
C GLU A 90 4.42 -0.91 1.38
N LEU A 91 5.00 -0.82 0.18
CA LEU A 91 6.20 -0.01 -0.08
C LEU A 91 5.94 1.49 0.09
N ALA A 92 4.75 1.98 -0.29
CA ALA A 92 4.35 3.37 -0.06
C ALA A 92 4.24 3.71 1.43
N LEU A 93 3.57 2.85 2.20
CA LEU A 93 3.37 3.03 3.64
C LEU A 93 4.70 2.97 4.40
N ARG A 94 5.69 2.22 3.88
CA ARG A 94 7.07 2.20 4.40
C ARG A 94 7.95 3.35 3.87
N GLY A 95 7.38 4.32 3.16
CA GLY A 95 8.12 5.47 2.62
C GLY A 95 9.16 5.12 1.54
N ARG A 96 9.07 3.94 0.92
CA ARG A 96 9.98 3.51 -0.16
C ARG A 96 9.56 4.05 -1.52
N LEU A 97 8.25 4.10 -1.77
CA LEU A 97 7.68 4.59 -3.02
C LEU A 97 6.82 5.83 -2.81
N GLN A 98 6.78 6.68 -3.82
CA GLN A 98 5.89 7.83 -3.90
C GLN A 98 5.38 8.00 -5.32
N LEU A 99 4.26 8.70 -5.49
CA LEU A 99 3.75 9.05 -6.81
C LEU A 99 4.40 10.35 -7.29
N GLU A 100 4.77 10.43 -8.57
CA GLU A 100 5.33 11.64 -9.21
C GLU A 100 4.48 12.84 -8.85
N ALA A 101 5.05 13.91 -8.28
CA ALA A 101 4.28 15.07 -7.81
C ALA A 101 3.35 15.63 -8.89
N CYS A 102 2.18 16.11 -8.48
CA CYS A 102 1.20 16.71 -9.38
C CYS A 102 1.77 18.01 -9.96
N GLY A 103 2.40 17.92 -11.14
CA GLY A 103 2.97 19.06 -11.83
C GLY A 103 1.91 20.06 -12.33
N VAL A 104 2.36 21.13 -12.98
CA VAL A 104 1.51 22.26 -13.44
C VAL A 104 0.31 21.82 -14.30
N ARG A 105 0.41 20.70 -15.01
CA ARG A 105 -0.65 20.16 -15.88
C ARG A 105 -1.73 19.32 -15.16
N ARG A 106 -1.67 19.16 -13.82
CA ARG A 106 -2.60 18.35 -13.02
C ARG A 106 -2.91 16.99 -13.67
N LYS A 107 -1.87 16.16 -13.81
CA LYS A 107 -2.00 14.78 -14.26
C LYS A 107 -2.90 14.00 -13.28
N GLY A 108 -3.88 13.24 -13.78
CA GLY A 108 -4.68 12.34 -12.95
C GLY A 108 -3.83 11.21 -12.36
N LEU A 109 -4.25 10.63 -11.25
CA LEU A 109 -3.52 9.61 -10.48
C LEU A 109 -2.90 8.52 -11.35
N LEU A 110 -3.70 7.91 -12.22
CA LEU A 110 -3.27 6.77 -13.06
C LEU A 110 -2.23 7.13 -14.13
N SER A 111 -2.12 8.43 -14.47
CA SER A 111 -1.15 8.92 -15.45
C SER A 111 0.19 9.33 -14.82
N ARG A 112 0.23 9.43 -13.49
CA ARG A 112 1.44 9.78 -12.74
C ARG A 112 2.33 8.55 -12.59
N LYS A 113 3.63 8.77 -12.55
CA LYS A 113 4.62 7.69 -12.48
C LYS A 113 4.98 7.34 -11.05
N VAL A 114 5.34 6.09 -10.79
CA VAL A 114 5.84 5.62 -9.49
C VAL A 114 7.33 5.97 -9.39
N ILE A 115 7.71 6.60 -8.29
CA ILE A 115 9.07 7.07 -8.03
C ILE A 115 9.61 6.37 -6.78
N CYS A 116 10.82 5.82 -6.88
CA CYS A 116 11.56 5.31 -5.73
C CYS A 116 12.08 6.48 -4.89
N LYS A 117 11.63 6.58 -3.63
CA LYS A 117 12.08 7.57 -2.65
C LYS A 117 13.27 7.06 -1.83
N SER A 118 13.25 5.78 -1.47
CA SER A 118 14.29 5.13 -0.67
C SER A 118 14.45 3.68 -1.11
N ASP A 119 15.69 3.22 -1.25
CA ASP A 119 16.07 1.86 -1.65
C ASP A 119 16.50 1.00 -0.45
N ALA A 120 16.28 1.46 0.78
CA ALA A 120 16.59 0.70 1.98
C ALA A 120 15.81 -0.63 1.99
N PRO A 121 16.47 -1.77 2.28
CA PRO A 121 15.79 -3.06 2.30
C PRO A 121 14.66 -3.06 3.34
N THR A 122 13.61 -3.80 3.04
CA THR A 122 12.41 -3.94 3.86
C THR A 122 12.43 -5.20 4.72
N GLY A 123 13.31 -6.16 4.40
CA GLY A 123 13.40 -7.46 5.06
C GLY A 123 12.40 -8.48 4.51
N ASP A 124 11.56 -8.11 3.53
CA ASP A 124 10.68 -9.02 2.81
C ASP A 124 11.21 -9.19 1.38
N VAL A 125 11.47 -10.45 0.99
CA VAL A 125 12.11 -10.77 -0.29
C VAL A 125 11.27 -10.32 -1.49
N LEU A 126 9.93 -10.35 -1.40
CA LEU A 126 9.05 -9.94 -2.50
C LEU A 126 9.03 -8.42 -2.64
N LEU A 127 8.96 -7.70 -1.51
CA LEU A 127 9.01 -6.24 -1.51
C LEU A 127 10.36 -5.73 -2.00
N ASP A 128 11.46 -6.36 -1.59
CA ASP A 128 12.82 -5.96 -1.97
C ASP A 128 13.10 -6.22 -3.46
N GLU A 129 12.56 -7.31 -4.02
CA GLU A 129 12.65 -7.60 -5.45
C GLU A 129 11.82 -6.59 -6.28
N ALA A 130 10.59 -6.30 -5.86
CA ALA A 130 9.76 -5.28 -6.50
C ALA A 130 10.41 -3.89 -6.44
N LEU A 131 10.96 -3.51 -5.28
CA LEU A 131 11.65 -2.24 -5.08
C LEU A 131 12.88 -2.11 -5.98
N LYS A 132 13.65 -3.20 -6.13
CA LYS A 132 14.80 -3.25 -7.05
C LYS A 132 14.37 -3.02 -8.49
N HIS A 133 13.32 -3.70 -8.96
CA HIS A 133 12.78 -3.50 -10.29
C HIS A 133 12.35 -2.05 -10.54
N ILE A 134 11.65 -1.45 -9.58
CA ILE A 134 11.18 -0.05 -9.66
C ILE A 134 12.35 0.93 -9.72
N LYS A 135 13.38 0.70 -8.90
CA LYS A 135 14.59 1.53 -8.88
C LYS A 135 15.35 1.49 -10.21
N ASP A 136 15.52 0.30 -10.78
CA ASP A 136 16.37 0.11 -11.96
C ASP A 136 15.66 0.51 -13.28
N THR A 137 14.35 0.77 -13.24
CA THR A 137 13.55 1.08 -14.43
C THR A 137 13.55 2.56 -14.76
N GLN A 138 14.10 2.90 -15.94
CA GLN A 138 14.06 4.24 -16.51
C GLN A 138 13.57 4.16 -17.98
N PRO A 139 12.57 4.97 -18.40
CA PRO A 139 11.81 5.94 -17.62
C PRO A 139 10.84 5.30 -16.61
N PRO A 140 10.43 6.03 -15.55
CA PRO A 140 9.47 5.54 -14.57
C PRO A 140 8.12 5.14 -15.18
N GLU A 141 7.49 4.11 -14.60
CA GLU A 141 6.20 3.56 -15.05
C GLU A 141 5.02 3.92 -14.14
N THR A 142 3.80 3.81 -14.67
CA THR A 142 2.56 4.08 -13.91
C THR A 142 2.23 2.92 -12.97
N VAL A 143 1.34 3.15 -12.00
CA VAL A 143 0.88 2.09 -11.08
C VAL A 143 0.29 0.90 -11.83
N GLN A 144 -0.58 1.14 -12.82
CA GLN A 144 -1.16 0.07 -13.66
C GLN A 144 -0.08 -0.76 -14.36
N SER A 145 0.90 -0.09 -14.98
CA SER A 145 2.00 -0.79 -15.64
C SER A 145 2.81 -1.62 -14.64
N TRP A 146 3.06 -1.13 -13.43
CA TRP A 146 3.76 -1.91 -12.41
C TRP A 146 2.99 -3.16 -11.98
N ILE A 147 1.66 -3.07 -11.82
CA ILE A 147 0.82 -4.23 -11.50
C ILE A 147 0.93 -5.27 -12.63
N GLU A 148 0.76 -4.86 -13.90
CA GLU A 148 0.88 -5.75 -15.06
C GLU A 148 2.27 -6.40 -15.17
N LEU A 149 3.34 -5.61 -14.98
CA LEU A 149 4.73 -6.07 -15.07
C LEU A 149 5.07 -7.10 -14.00
N LEU A 150 4.70 -6.82 -12.74
CA LEU A 150 4.97 -7.70 -11.60
C LEU A 150 4.08 -8.97 -11.62
N SER A 151 2.91 -8.91 -12.27
CA SER A 151 2.05 -10.07 -12.53
C SER A 151 2.50 -10.89 -13.75
N GLY A 152 3.23 -10.28 -14.68
CA GLY A 152 3.66 -10.90 -15.94
C GLY A 152 2.60 -10.83 -17.04
N GLU A 153 1.71 -9.85 -17.00
CA GLU A 153 0.64 -9.62 -17.99
C GLU A 153 1.13 -8.79 -19.20
N THR A 154 2.43 -8.47 -19.24
CA THR A 154 3.05 -7.76 -20.37
C THR A 154 3.43 -8.69 -21.51
N TRP A 155 3.20 -8.24 -22.74
CA TRP A 155 3.65 -8.92 -23.95
C TRP A 155 5.02 -8.46 -24.45
N ASN A 156 5.67 -7.49 -23.77
CA ASN A 156 6.97 -6.98 -24.18
C ASN A 156 8.10 -7.92 -23.71
N PRO A 157 8.85 -8.58 -24.62
CA PRO A 157 9.90 -9.53 -24.26
C PRO A 157 11.00 -8.94 -23.37
N LEU A 158 11.31 -7.65 -23.56
CA LEU A 158 12.32 -6.94 -22.76
C LEU A 158 11.88 -6.74 -21.31
N LYS A 159 10.57 -6.81 -21.04
CA LYS A 159 9.97 -6.56 -19.73
C LYS A 159 9.47 -7.83 -19.02
N LEU A 160 9.61 -9.01 -19.64
CA LEU A 160 9.20 -10.28 -19.03
C LEU A 160 9.96 -10.63 -17.74
N HIS A 161 11.16 -10.08 -17.58
CA HIS A 161 12.00 -10.32 -16.40
C HIS A 161 11.50 -9.61 -15.13
N TYR A 162 10.52 -8.70 -15.23
CA TYR A 162 9.91 -8.02 -14.08
C TYR A 162 8.89 -8.89 -13.32
N GLN A 163 8.44 -9.99 -13.91
CA GLN A 163 7.44 -10.85 -13.30
C GLN A 163 7.97 -11.46 -12.01
N LEU A 164 7.27 -11.23 -10.91
CA LEU A 164 7.53 -11.92 -9.65
C LEU A 164 7.02 -13.36 -9.74
N ARG A 165 7.94 -14.32 -9.63
CA ARG A 165 7.64 -15.76 -9.71
C ARG A 165 7.45 -16.37 -8.33
N ASN A 166 6.66 -17.44 -8.30
CA ASN A 166 6.40 -18.27 -7.12
C ASN A 166 5.92 -17.46 -5.91
N VAL A 167 5.07 -16.45 -6.16
CA VAL A 167 4.60 -15.53 -5.11
C VAL A 167 3.84 -16.28 -4.02
N ARG A 168 3.00 -17.25 -4.41
CA ARG A 168 2.22 -18.06 -3.47
C ARG A 168 3.13 -18.84 -2.53
N GLU A 169 4.13 -19.54 -3.07
CA GLU A 169 5.08 -20.35 -2.32
C GLU A 169 5.95 -19.48 -1.41
N ARG A 170 6.37 -18.32 -1.89
CA ARG A 170 7.19 -17.36 -1.11
C ARG A 170 6.39 -16.74 0.03
N LEU A 171 5.13 -16.36 -0.19
CA LEU A 171 4.26 -15.87 0.88
C LEU A 171 3.96 -16.97 1.91
N ALA A 172 3.68 -18.20 1.46
CA ALA A 172 3.48 -19.33 2.37
C ALA A 172 4.74 -19.57 3.22
N LYS A 173 5.93 -19.53 2.61
CA LYS A 173 7.20 -19.64 3.33
C LYS A 173 7.37 -18.54 4.38
N ASN A 174 7.09 -17.28 4.05
CA ASN A 174 7.14 -16.17 5.02
C ASN A 174 6.17 -16.40 6.19
N LEU A 175 4.95 -16.85 5.90
CA LEU A 175 3.95 -17.17 6.94
C LEU A 175 4.36 -18.37 7.81
N VAL A 176 5.08 -19.35 7.26
CA VAL A 176 5.69 -20.44 8.04
C VAL A 176 6.82 -19.94 8.93
N GLU A 177 7.71 -19.09 8.41
CA GLU A 177 8.80 -18.47 9.19
C GLU A 177 8.26 -17.60 10.33
N LYS A 178 7.09 -16.99 10.14
CA LYS A 178 6.35 -16.22 11.16
C LYS A 178 5.51 -17.07 12.12
N GLY A 179 5.50 -18.39 11.95
CA GLY A 179 4.75 -19.33 12.80
C GLY A 179 3.23 -19.25 12.66
N VAL A 180 2.72 -18.72 11.54
CA VAL A 180 1.28 -18.66 11.24
C VAL A 180 0.81 -19.95 10.58
N LEU A 181 1.62 -20.47 9.65
CA LEU A 181 1.38 -21.74 8.95
C LEU A 181 2.42 -22.77 9.39
N THR A 182 2.14 -24.04 9.13
CA THR A 182 3.15 -25.11 9.19
C THR A 182 3.44 -25.65 7.78
N THR A 183 4.39 -26.55 7.67
CA THR A 183 4.61 -27.33 6.45
C THR A 183 4.27 -28.77 6.74
N GLU A 184 3.28 -29.30 6.03
CA GLU A 184 2.89 -30.70 6.12
C GLU A 184 3.06 -31.36 4.76
N LYS A 185 3.63 -32.57 4.75
CA LYS A 185 3.69 -33.39 3.55
C LYS A 185 2.49 -34.33 3.55
N GLN A 186 1.52 -34.06 2.69
CA GLN A 186 0.37 -34.94 2.48
C GLN A 186 0.68 -35.94 1.38
N ASN A 187 0.56 -37.23 1.70
CA ASN A 187 0.78 -38.31 0.75
C ASN A 187 -0.59 -38.69 0.14
N PHE A 188 -0.78 -38.39 -1.14
CA PHE A 188 -1.91 -38.86 -1.92
C PHE A 188 -1.55 -40.19 -2.58
N LEU A 189 -2.56 -40.94 -3.02
CA LEU A 189 -2.39 -42.27 -3.61
C LEU A 189 -1.39 -42.28 -4.80
N LEU A 190 -1.28 -41.17 -5.54
CA LEU A 190 -0.49 -41.05 -6.77
C LEU A 190 0.66 -40.04 -6.70
N PHE A 191 0.72 -39.21 -5.65
CA PHE A 191 1.73 -38.16 -5.51
C PHE A 191 1.79 -37.64 -4.09
N ASP A 192 2.92 -37.05 -3.71
CA ASP A 192 3.03 -36.30 -2.48
C ASP A 192 2.85 -34.80 -2.76
N MET A 193 2.17 -34.09 -1.87
CA MET A 193 1.95 -32.66 -1.97
C MET A 193 2.27 -31.97 -0.66
N THR A 194 3.07 -30.92 -0.72
CA THR A 194 3.38 -30.10 0.45
C THR A 194 2.27 -29.07 0.66
N THR A 195 1.54 -29.18 1.77
CA THR A 195 0.49 -28.24 2.21
C THR A 195 1.01 -27.31 3.29
N HIS A 196 0.33 -26.16 3.44
CA HIS A 196 0.65 -25.16 4.46
C HIS A 196 -0.55 -24.84 5.36
N PRO A 197 -1.02 -25.79 6.20
CA PRO A 197 -2.20 -25.58 7.03
C PRO A 197 -1.96 -24.53 8.11
N LEU A 198 -3.05 -23.90 8.54
CA LEU A 198 -3.04 -22.85 9.57
C LEU A 198 -2.80 -23.46 10.95
N THR A 199 -1.71 -23.08 11.61
CA THR A 199 -1.42 -23.49 13.00
C THR A 199 -1.88 -22.44 14.00
N ASN A 200 -1.67 -21.17 13.70
CA ASN A 200 -2.05 -20.06 14.57
C ASN A 200 -3.42 -19.48 14.16
N SER A 201 -4.49 -20.16 14.57
CA SER A 201 -5.86 -19.69 14.33
C SER A 201 -6.15 -18.34 15.00
N THR A 202 -5.47 -18.02 16.10
CA THR A 202 -5.65 -16.77 16.83
C THR A 202 -5.26 -15.55 16.00
N ILE A 203 -4.19 -15.62 15.20
CA ILE A 203 -3.78 -14.53 14.30
C ILE A 203 -4.84 -14.31 13.21
N LYS A 204 -5.32 -15.39 12.57
CA LYS A 204 -6.37 -15.27 11.55
C LYS A 204 -7.67 -14.72 12.13
N GLN A 205 -8.09 -15.19 13.30
CA GLN A 205 -9.28 -14.68 14.00
C GLN A 205 -9.15 -13.20 14.36
N ARG A 206 -7.97 -12.76 14.81
CA ARG A 206 -7.67 -11.34 15.04
C ARG A 206 -7.74 -10.51 13.77
N LEU A 207 -7.20 -11.02 12.66
CA LEU A 207 -7.27 -10.36 11.36
C LEU A 207 -8.73 -10.19 10.90
N VAL A 208 -9.51 -11.27 10.95
CA VAL A 208 -10.95 -11.24 10.59
C VAL A 208 -11.70 -10.25 11.48
N LYS A 209 -11.49 -10.32 12.80
CA LYS A 209 -12.12 -9.39 13.74
C LYS A 209 -11.70 -7.94 13.49
N LYS A 210 -10.43 -7.67 13.18
CA LYS A 210 -9.95 -6.33 12.83
C LYS A 210 -10.72 -5.78 11.64
N VAL A 211 -10.86 -6.56 10.56
CA VAL A 211 -11.62 -6.16 9.36
C VAL A 211 -13.10 -5.92 9.69
N GLN A 212 -13.73 -6.82 10.44
CA GLN A 212 -15.12 -6.70 10.88
C GLN A 212 -15.34 -5.44 11.73
N ASP A 213 -14.56 -5.25 12.80
CA ASP A 213 -14.68 -4.13 13.72
C ASP A 213 -14.53 -2.80 12.96
N SER A 214 -13.60 -2.71 12.00
CA SER A 214 -13.36 -1.51 11.19
C SER A 214 -14.56 -1.07 10.34
N VAL A 215 -15.40 -2.02 9.91
CA VAL A 215 -16.64 -1.73 9.16
C VAL A 215 -17.90 -1.85 10.04
N LEU A 216 -17.77 -2.17 11.32
CA LEU A 216 -18.87 -2.32 12.28
C LEU A 216 -18.69 -1.36 13.47
N GLU A 217 -18.12 -1.83 14.57
CA GLU A 217 -18.06 -1.12 15.86
C GLU A 217 -17.19 0.14 15.81
N LYS A 218 -16.10 0.09 15.06
CA LYS A 218 -15.09 1.17 14.93
C LYS A 218 -15.26 1.95 13.64
N TRP A 219 -16.41 1.84 12.97
CA TRP A 219 -16.66 2.55 11.73
C TRP A 219 -16.60 4.07 11.94
N VAL A 220 -15.91 4.74 11.01
CA VAL A 220 -15.84 6.19 10.94
C VAL A 220 -16.34 6.62 9.56
N ASN A 221 -17.27 7.59 9.52
CA ASN A 221 -17.84 8.07 8.25
C ASN A 221 -16.83 8.79 7.35
N ASP A 222 -15.74 9.30 7.91
CA ASP A 222 -14.64 9.87 7.15
C ASP A 222 -13.52 8.81 7.00
N PRO A 223 -13.27 8.30 5.78
CA PRO A 223 -12.23 7.31 5.51
C PRO A 223 -10.82 7.78 5.90
N HIS A 224 -10.58 9.10 5.94
CA HIS A 224 -9.26 9.66 6.27
C HIS A 224 -8.91 9.55 7.76
N ARG A 225 -9.91 9.28 8.60
CA ARG A 225 -9.73 9.01 10.02
C ARG A 225 -9.52 7.53 10.33
N MET A 226 -9.70 6.65 9.34
CA MET A 226 -9.35 5.25 9.45
C MET A 226 -7.84 5.10 9.30
N ASP A 227 -7.26 4.11 9.99
CA ASP A 227 -5.87 3.73 9.73
C ASP A 227 -5.69 3.37 8.24
N LYS A 228 -4.66 3.95 7.61
CA LYS A 228 -4.41 3.83 6.17
C LYS A 228 -4.14 2.39 5.78
N ARG A 229 -3.48 1.62 6.65
CA ARG A 229 -3.17 0.21 6.40
C ARG A 229 -4.45 -0.63 6.43
N VAL A 230 -5.34 -0.39 7.39
CA VAL A 230 -6.67 -1.02 7.46
C VAL A 230 -7.54 -0.66 6.26
N LEU A 231 -7.60 0.62 5.87
CA LEU A 231 -8.35 1.05 4.70
C LEU A 231 -7.84 0.36 3.42
N ALA A 232 -6.52 0.32 3.23
CA ALA A 232 -5.90 -0.39 2.13
C ALA A 232 -6.21 -1.89 2.15
N LEU A 233 -6.16 -2.53 3.32
CA LEU A 233 -6.50 -3.94 3.49
C LEU A 233 -7.94 -4.23 3.04
N ILE A 234 -8.91 -3.42 3.45
CA ILE A 234 -10.32 -3.61 3.06
C ILE A 234 -10.49 -3.48 1.55
N LEU A 235 -9.96 -2.41 0.95
CA LEU A 235 -10.10 -2.15 -0.49
C LEU A 235 -9.39 -3.22 -1.33
N LEU A 236 -8.18 -3.62 -0.96
CA LEU A 236 -7.41 -4.64 -1.69
C LEU A 236 -7.96 -6.05 -1.47
N ALA A 237 -8.47 -6.37 -0.27
CA ALA A 237 -9.15 -7.64 -0.04
C ALA A 237 -10.42 -7.77 -0.86
N HIS A 238 -11.15 -6.66 -1.06
CA HIS A 238 -12.29 -6.62 -1.99
C HIS A 238 -11.84 -6.82 -3.43
N SER A 239 -10.83 -6.06 -3.91
CA SER A 239 -10.28 -6.23 -5.28
C SER A 239 -9.69 -7.61 -5.53
N SER A 240 -9.28 -8.32 -4.47
CA SER A 240 -8.75 -9.68 -4.53
C SER A 240 -9.81 -10.77 -4.40
N ASP A 241 -11.10 -10.42 -4.25
CA ASP A 241 -12.22 -11.35 -4.07
C ASP A 241 -12.08 -12.27 -2.83
N VAL A 242 -11.55 -11.73 -1.73
CA VAL A 242 -11.36 -12.48 -0.47
C VAL A 242 -11.99 -11.81 0.74
N LEU A 243 -12.53 -10.60 0.60
CA LEU A 243 -13.12 -9.84 1.71
C LEU A 243 -14.36 -10.52 2.29
N GLU A 244 -15.24 -11.09 1.45
CA GLU A 244 -16.47 -11.74 1.91
C GLU A 244 -16.21 -12.92 2.86
N ASN A 245 -15.06 -13.57 2.75
CA ASN A 245 -14.65 -14.64 3.69
C ASN A 245 -14.55 -14.12 5.13
N ALA A 246 -14.22 -12.84 5.32
CA ALA A 246 -14.20 -12.20 6.64
C ALA A 246 -15.62 -11.94 7.18
N PHE A 247 -16.62 -11.80 6.31
CA PHE A 247 -17.99 -11.49 6.69
C PHE A 247 -18.89 -12.72 6.80
N ALA A 248 -18.52 -13.85 6.21
CA ALA A 248 -19.27 -15.09 6.28
C ALA A 248 -19.70 -15.54 7.70
N PRO A 249 -18.93 -15.28 8.79
CA PRO A 249 -19.35 -15.63 10.15
C PRO A 249 -20.31 -14.61 10.82
N LEU A 250 -20.61 -13.48 10.18
CA LEU A 250 -21.47 -12.42 10.75
C LEU A 250 -22.95 -12.84 10.71
N GLN A 251 -23.76 -12.22 11.57
CA GLN A 251 -25.22 -12.29 11.47
C GLN A 251 -25.72 -11.48 10.26
N ASP A 252 -26.86 -11.86 9.68
CA ASP A 252 -27.43 -11.22 8.47
C ASP A 252 -27.46 -9.67 8.57
N ASP A 253 -27.97 -9.12 9.67
CA ASP A 253 -28.05 -7.66 9.88
C ASP A 253 -26.65 -6.99 9.89
N GLN A 254 -25.65 -7.66 10.46
CA GLN A 254 -24.27 -7.16 10.52
C GLN A 254 -23.58 -7.31 9.16
N TYR A 255 -23.86 -8.41 8.45
CA TYR A 255 -23.37 -8.64 7.10
C TYR A 255 -23.85 -7.54 6.14
N ASP A 256 -25.16 -7.27 6.13
CA ASP A 256 -25.75 -6.23 5.28
C ASP A 256 -25.19 -4.84 5.60
N LEU A 257 -25.01 -4.52 6.88
CA LEU A 257 -24.42 -3.26 7.30
C LEU A 257 -22.94 -3.15 6.89
N ALA A 258 -22.16 -4.21 7.07
CA ALA A 258 -20.74 -4.26 6.68
C ALA A 258 -20.60 -4.08 5.17
N MET A 259 -21.37 -4.82 4.37
CA MET A 259 -21.36 -4.71 2.91
C MET A 259 -21.79 -3.33 2.44
N LYS A 260 -22.83 -2.74 3.05
CA LYS A 260 -23.25 -1.36 2.74
C LYS A 260 -22.13 -0.35 2.98
N ARG A 261 -21.36 -0.49 4.06
CA ARG A 261 -20.24 0.39 4.39
C ARG A 261 -19.05 0.16 3.45
N VAL A 262 -18.75 -1.09 3.10
CA VAL A 262 -17.73 -1.41 2.08
C VAL A 262 -18.13 -0.80 0.74
N HIS A 263 -19.37 -0.93 0.30
CA HIS A 263 -19.87 -0.27 -0.91
C HIS A 263 -19.67 1.26 -0.85
N SER A 264 -19.96 1.89 0.29
CA SER A 264 -19.71 3.34 0.43
C SER A 264 -18.23 3.72 0.32
N LEU A 265 -17.29 2.84 0.70
CA LEU A 265 -15.85 3.05 0.48
C LEU A 265 -15.46 2.88 -0.99
N LEU A 266 -16.12 1.96 -1.70
CA LEU A 266 -15.85 1.69 -3.12
C LEU A 266 -16.40 2.77 -4.05
N GLU A 267 -17.45 3.48 -3.62
CA GLU A 267 -18.02 4.65 -4.32
C GLU A 267 -17.18 5.92 -4.18
N LEU A 268 -16.15 5.91 -3.32
CA LEU A 268 -15.24 7.04 -3.18
C LEU A 268 -14.49 7.29 -4.49
N GLU A 269 -14.31 8.56 -4.84
CA GLU A 269 -13.53 8.95 -6.02
C GLU A 269 -12.05 9.09 -5.68
N PRO A 270 -11.15 8.19 -6.13
CA PRO A 270 -9.76 8.19 -5.70
C PRO A 270 -9.03 9.50 -6.02
N GLU A 271 -9.35 10.12 -7.15
CA GLU A 271 -8.79 11.42 -7.55
C GLU A 271 -9.10 12.51 -6.51
N LYS A 272 -10.33 12.56 -5.98
CA LYS A 272 -10.72 13.53 -4.94
C LYS A 272 -10.08 13.19 -3.60
N GLU A 273 -10.18 11.93 -3.18
CA GLU A 273 -9.66 11.48 -1.89
C GLU A 273 -8.13 11.66 -1.79
N SER A 274 -7.39 11.48 -2.89
CA SER A 274 -5.93 11.68 -2.90
C SER A 274 -5.48 13.12 -2.67
N THR A 275 -6.35 14.11 -2.87
CA THR A 275 -6.02 15.53 -2.67
C THR A 275 -6.20 16.00 -1.23
N LYS A 276 -6.78 15.16 -0.37
CA LYS A 276 -7.00 15.50 1.03
C LYS A 276 -5.67 15.51 1.80
N PRO A 277 -5.56 16.32 2.87
CA PRO A 277 -4.34 16.37 3.67
C PRO A 277 -4.02 14.99 4.25
N ASN A 278 -2.72 14.67 4.33
CA ASN A 278 -2.19 13.40 4.83
C ASN A 278 -2.62 12.14 4.04
N ALA A 279 -3.24 12.28 2.86
CA ALA A 279 -3.54 11.14 2.01
C ALA A 279 -2.26 10.49 1.43
N ASN A 280 -2.26 9.17 1.26
CA ASN A 280 -1.22 8.48 0.50
C ASN A 280 -1.66 8.39 -0.96
N GLU A 281 -1.11 9.26 -1.82
CA GLU A 281 -1.49 9.33 -3.23
C GLU A 281 -1.22 8.03 -4.00
N LEU A 282 -0.15 7.30 -3.64
CA LEU A 282 0.17 6.02 -4.28
C LEU A 282 -0.89 4.97 -3.92
N MET A 283 -1.33 4.91 -2.65
CA MET A 283 -2.42 4.03 -2.21
C MET A 283 -3.70 4.30 -3.00
N TRP A 284 -4.12 5.56 -3.12
CA TRP A 284 -5.30 5.92 -3.91
C TRP A 284 -5.11 5.64 -5.41
N SER A 285 -3.89 5.78 -5.94
CA SER A 285 -3.61 5.39 -7.32
C SER A 285 -3.68 3.88 -7.55
N VAL A 286 -3.35 3.06 -6.55
CA VAL A 286 -3.55 1.60 -6.59
C VAL A 286 -5.04 1.28 -6.56
N VAL A 287 -5.80 1.90 -5.65
CA VAL A 287 -7.28 1.76 -5.60
C VAL A 287 -7.90 2.14 -6.94
N ALA A 288 -7.49 3.27 -7.52
CA ALA A 288 -7.95 3.73 -8.83
C ALA A 288 -7.69 2.71 -9.96
N ALA A 289 -6.61 1.93 -9.84
CA ALA A 289 -6.23 0.93 -10.84
C ALA A 289 -7.13 -0.32 -10.80
N PHE A 290 -7.79 -0.60 -9.67
CA PHE A 290 -8.74 -1.71 -9.53
C PHE A 290 -10.21 -1.31 -9.72
N THR A 291 -10.52 0.00 -9.71
CA THR A 291 -11.89 0.51 -9.92
C THR A 291 -12.24 0.80 -11.38
N LYS A 292 -11.25 0.82 -12.29
CA LYS A 292 -11.43 1.09 -13.72
C LYS A 292 -11.20 -0.17 -14.52
#